data_AF-A0ABD0YBI9-F1
#
_entry.id   AF-A0ABD0YBI9-F1
#
_cell.length_a   1.000
_cell.length_b   1.000
_cell.length_c   1.000
_cell.angle_alpha   90.00
_cell.angle_beta   90.00
_cell.angle_gamma   90.00
#
_symmetry.space_group_name_H-M   'P 1'
#
loop_
_entity.id
_entity.type
_entity.pdbx_description
1 polymer ?
#
loop_
_entity_poly.entity_id
_entity_poly.type
_entity_poly.pdbx_seq_one_letter_code
_entity_poly.pdbx_strand_id
1 'polypeptide(L)'
;MGFPRQQLDGTTSLAILVPGEGIDPKRPRERSVSLGQIVGRLQKGVGHLDGFSEDLRNIAKPVKPLNYGAFGSYAPSYDSTFATITKDETHLMFNTYNNEGTSYLSESVMNVAKDYDYTFTMADNLLDLLTGGEHTRTTKLAEEQQKLTEENKTTNKCEIPAQSSEAMPVKVELEQLKTLSELGIDTSFLTEFGIINY
;
A
#
# COMPACT_ATOMS: atom_id res chain seq x y z
N MET A 1 -3.50 6.85 11.68
CA MET A 1 -3.16 6.55 13.09
C MET A 1 -2.78 5.07 13.17
N GLY A 2 -1.50 4.72 13.07
CA GLY A 2 -1.02 3.33 12.98
C GLY A 2 -0.74 2.71 14.35
N PHE A 3 -1.09 1.44 14.53
CA PHE A 3 -0.86 0.71 15.78
C PHE A 3 0.60 0.27 15.90
N PRO A 4 1.26 0.46 17.06
CA PRO A 4 2.62 0.02 17.25
C PRO A 4 2.62 -1.49 17.55
N ARG A 5 3.17 -2.27 16.60
CA ARG A 5 3.67 -3.65 16.78
C ARG A 5 2.62 -4.70 17.18
N GLN A 6 2.11 -5.40 16.16
CA GLN A 6 1.40 -6.67 16.29
C GLN A 6 2.41 -7.83 16.20
N GLN A 7 2.32 -8.79 17.11
CA GLN A 7 3.12 -10.02 17.09
C GLN A 7 2.45 -11.08 16.17
N LEU A 8 3.20 -12.11 15.76
CA LEU A 8 2.72 -13.18 14.87
C LEU A 8 1.51 -13.96 15.44
N ASP A 9 1.36 -13.95 16.75
CA ASP A 9 0.24 -14.54 17.49
C ASP A 9 -1.01 -13.64 17.53
N GLY A 10 -0.97 -12.47 16.89
CA GLY A 10 -2.06 -11.50 16.85
C GLY A 10 -2.14 -10.57 18.05
N THR A 11 -1.25 -10.70 19.03
CA THR A 11 -1.23 -9.81 20.21
C THR A 11 -0.67 -8.44 19.86
N THR A 12 -1.27 -7.37 20.39
CA THR A 12 -0.81 -6.00 20.20
C THR A 12 -0.35 -5.39 21.52
N SER A 13 0.79 -4.69 21.50
CA SER A 13 1.39 -4.07 22.69
C SER A 13 1.54 -2.57 22.53
N LEU A 14 0.84 -1.79 23.34
CA LEU A 14 1.01 -0.34 23.41
C LEU A 14 1.93 0.02 24.59
N ALA A 15 3.12 0.54 24.29
CA ALA A 15 4.02 1.10 25.30
C ALA A 15 3.74 2.60 25.47
N ILE A 16 3.15 2.98 26.60
CA ILE A 16 3.01 4.39 26.98
C ILE A 16 4.32 4.81 27.67
N LEU A 17 5.19 5.49 26.92
CA LEU A 17 6.42 6.07 27.45
C LEU A 17 6.08 7.33 28.24
N VAL A 18 6.36 7.33 29.54
CA VAL A 18 6.35 8.55 30.35
C VAL A 18 7.74 9.18 30.28
N PRO A 19 7.90 10.45 29.85
CA PRO A 19 9.20 11.09 29.81
C PRO A 19 9.70 11.38 31.25
N GLY A 20 10.84 10.80 31.63
CA GLY A 20 11.59 11.12 32.87
C GLY A 20 11.75 9.96 33.87
N GLU A 21 12.77 10.04 34.75
CA GLU A 21 13.09 9.04 35.81
C GLU A 21 12.06 8.99 36.96
N GLY A 22 10.92 9.66 36.82
CA GLY A 22 9.85 9.64 37.80
C GLY A 22 10.14 10.40 39.10
N ILE A 23 11.17 11.25 39.10
CA ILE A 23 11.58 12.08 40.24
C ILE A 23 11.46 13.54 39.83
N ASP A 24 10.40 14.21 40.30
CA ASP A 24 10.21 15.64 40.06
C ASP A 24 11.18 16.45 40.94
N PRO A 25 12.10 17.26 40.38
CA PRO A 25 13.08 18.02 41.17
C PRO A 25 12.42 19.06 42.10
N LYS A 26 11.15 19.42 41.83
CA LYS A 26 10.36 20.34 42.66
C LYS A 26 9.66 19.67 43.83
N ARG A 27 9.48 18.35 43.82
CA ARG A 27 8.78 17.58 44.87
C ARG A 27 9.49 16.24 45.13
N PRO A 28 10.60 16.26 45.90
CA PRO A 28 11.44 15.08 46.13
C PRO A 28 10.78 13.97 46.98
N ARG A 29 9.59 14.22 47.54
CA ARG A 29 8.81 13.23 48.30
C ARG A 29 7.70 12.56 47.49
N GLU A 30 7.45 13.01 46.27
CA GLU A 30 6.44 12.45 45.38
C GLU A 30 7.16 11.76 44.22
N ARG A 31 6.98 10.44 44.13
CA ARG A 31 7.48 9.65 43.01
C ARG A 31 6.36 9.55 41.99
N SER A 32 6.58 9.96 40.75
CA SER A 32 5.59 9.69 39.70
C SER A 32 5.64 8.20 39.35
N VAL A 33 4.50 7.55 39.55
CA VAL A 33 4.28 6.12 39.32
C VAL A 33 3.57 5.99 37.98
N SER A 34 3.98 5.04 37.14
CA SER A 34 3.29 4.83 35.87
C SER A 34 1.89 4.26 36.12
N LEU A 35 0.91 4.63 35.28
CA LEU A 35 -0.46 4.13 35.42
C LEU A 35 -0.50 2.59 35.44
N GLY A 36 0.38 1.93 34.68
CA GLY A 36 0.51 0.48 34.64
C GLY A 36 1.00 -0.15 35.97
N GLN A 37 1.79 0.57 36.78
CA GLN A 37 2.17 0.11 38.12
C GLN A 37 1.03 0.23 39.14
N ILE A 38 0.12 1.19 38.94
CA ILE A 38 -1.05 1.39 39.80
C ILE A 38 -2.18 0.40 39.45
N VAL A 39 -2.45 0.26 38.14
CA VAL A 39 -3.60 -0.51 37.63
C VAL A 39 -3.25 -1.98 37.42
N GLY A 40 -1.98 -2.33 37.22
CA GLY A 40 -1.52 -3.69 36.97
C GLY A 40 -1.87 -4.21 35.57
N ARG A 41 -1.65 -5.51 35.34
CA ARG A 41 -2.07 -6.16 34.08
C ARG A 41 -3.59 -6.26 34.07
N LEU A 42 -4.21 -5.84 32.96
CA LEU A 42 -5.65 -5.92 32.75
C LEU A 42 -6.11 -7.38 32.88
N GLN A 43 -6.94 -7.69 33.88
CA GLN A 43 -7.42 -9.05 34.16
C GLN A 43 -8.61 -9.46 33.28
N LYS A 44 -9.30 -8.49 32.67
CA LYS A 44 -10.51 -8.68 31.88
C LYS A 44 -10.37 -7.94 30.55
N GLY A 45 -10.52 -8.66 29.45
CA GLY A 45 -10.40 -8.12 28.09
C GLY A 45 -9.77 -9.15 27.17
N VAL A 46 -9.87 -8.91 25.87
CA VAL A 46 -9.25 -9.74 24.84
C VAL A 46 -7.98 -9.01 24.40
N GLY A 47 -6.81 -9.66 24.53
CA GLY A 47 -5.49 -9.08 24.22
C GLY A 47 -5.12 -9.12 22.74
N HIS A 48 -6.01 -9.66 21.91
CA HIS A 48 -5.94 -9.61 20.47
C HIS A 48 -7.20 -8.92 19.95
N LEU A 49 -7.07 -8.20 18.85
CA LEU A 49 -8.24 -7.85 18.06
C LEU A 49 -8.63 -9.11 17.31
N ASP A 50 -9.87 -9.57 17.48
CA ASP A 50 -10.38 -10.66 16.64
C ASP A 50 -10.32 -10.16 15.20
N GLY A 51 -9.55 -10.85 14.37
CA GLY A 51 -9.40 -10.48 12.97
C GLY A 51 -10.76 -10.56 12.27
N PHE A 52 -10.90 -9.85 11.16
CA PHE A 52 -12.06 -10.08 10.31
C PHE A 52 -11.95 -11.49 9.71
N SER A 53 -12.68 -12.46 10.28
CA SER A 53 -12.88 -13.76 9.64
C SER A 53 -14.06 -13.63 8.70
N GLU A 54 -13.76 -13.58 7.42
CA GLU A 54 -14.79 -13.58 6.41
C GLU A 54 -15.48 -14.95 6.38
N ASP A 55 -16.79 -14.94 6.19
CA ASP A 55 -17.55 -16.18 6.04
C ASP A 55 -17.09 -16.91 4.78
N LEU A 56 -16.84 -18.22 4.88
CA LEU A 56 -16.45 -19.05 3.73
C LEU A 56 -17.51 -19.05 2.62
N ARG A 57 -18.76 -18.69 2.94
CA ARG A 57 -19.84 -18.49 1.96
C ARG A 57 -19.68 -17.23 1.12
N ASN A 58 -18.92 -16.25 1.59
CA ASN A 58 -18.62 -15.02 0.84
C ASN A 58 -17.48 -15.20 -0.16
N ILE A 59 -16.73 -16.32 -0.06
CA ILE A 59 -15.63 -16.60 -0.97
C ILE A 59 -16.20 -16.99 -2.34
N ALA A 60 -15.94 -16.16 -3.35
CA ALA A 60 -16.25 -16.45 -4.74
C ALA A 60 -15.35 -17.60 -5.25
N LYS A 61 -15.94 -18.79 -5.44
CA LYS A 61 -15.23 -19.95 -5.98
C LYS A 61 -15.52 -20.11 -7.47
N PRO A 62 -14.52 -19.96 -8.36
CA PRO A 62 -14.71 -20.11 -9.80
C PRO A 62 -15.00 -21.55 -10.21
N VAL A 63 -15.64 -21.72 -11.36
CA VAL A 63 -15.81 -23.02 -12.01
C VAL A 63 -14.45 -23.58 -12.40
N LYS A 64 -14.16 -24.84 -12.05
CA LYS A 64 -12.87 -25.47 -12.30
C LYS A 64 -12.79 -25.98 -13.75
N PRO A 65 -11.78 -25.58 -14.55
CA PRO A 65 -11.54 -26.18 -15.85
C PRO A 65 -10.98 -27.60 -15.69
N LEU A 66 -11.49 -28.53 -16.49
CA LEU A 66 -11.05 -29.92 -16.53
C LEU A 66 -10.23 -30.15 -17.81
N ASN A 67 -9.08 -30.81 -17.68
CA ASN A 67 -8.24 -31.18 -18.82
C ASN A 67 -8.17 -32.71 -18.93
N TYR A 68 -8.72 -33.23 -20.02
CA TYR A 68 -8.76 -34.67 -20.33
C TYR A 68 -7.70 -35.09 -21.37
N GLY A 69 -6.80 -34.18 -21.77
CA GLY A 69 -5.74 -34.45 -22.74
C GLY A 69 -6.17 -34.30 -24.21
N ALA A 70 -5.26 -34.65 -25.12
CA ALA A 70 -5.31 -34.29 -26.55
C ALA A 70 -6.50 -34.82 -27.36
N PHE A 71 -7.26 -35.80 -26.84
CA PHE A 71 -8.41 -36.40 -27.52
C PHE A 71 -9.71 -36.36 -26.68
N GLY A 72 -9.76 -35.46 -25.70
CA GLY A 72 -10.89 -35.32 -24.76
C GLY A 72 -11.97 -34.30 -25.16
N SER A 73 -12.14 -33.98 -26.45
CA SER A 73 -13.05 -32.90 -26.90
C SER A 73 -14.52 -33.13 -26.56
N TYR A 74 -14.93 -34.39 -26.35
CA TYR A 74 -16.29 -34.76 -25.95
C TYR A 74 -16.46 -34.88 -24.43
N ALA A 75 -15.39 -34.74 -23.64
CA ALA A 75 -15.47 -34.79 -22.19
C ALA A 75 -15.97 -33.43 -21.65
N PRO A 76 -16.74 -33.42 -20.54
CA PRO A 76 -17.16 -32.18 -19.89
C PRO A 76 -15.96 -31.30 -19.55
N SER A 77 -15.90 -30.06 -20.04
CA SER A 77 -14.70 -29.23 -19.88
C SER A 77 -14.64 -28.46 -18.54
N TYR A 78 -15.71 -28.47 -17.75
CA TYR A 78 -15.86 -27.65 -16.54
C TYR A 78 -16.55 -28.43 -15.42
N ASP A 79 -16.11 -28.18 -14.19
CA ASP A 79 -16.68 -28.71 -12.94
C ASP A 79 -17.21 -27.57 -12.06
N SER A 80 -18.52 -27.57 -11.81
CA SER A 80 -19.23 -26.58 -11.01
C SER A 80 -19.65 -27.07 -9.62
N THR A 81 -19.24 -28.28 -9.20
CA THR A 81 -19.70 -28.90 -7.94
C THR A 81 -19.45 -28.06 -6.69
N PHE A 82 -18.37 -27.29 -6.66
CA PHE A 82 -17.99 -26.42 -5.53
C PHE A 82 -17.93 -24.94 -5.91
N ALA A 83 -18.45 -24.57 -7.08
CA ALA A 83 -18.40 -23.19 -7.56
C ALA A 83 -19.51 -22.34 -6.93
N THR A 84 -19.17 -21.11 -6.53
CA THR A 84 -20.12 -20.11 -6.03
C THR A 84 -20.57 -19.17 -7.14
N ILE A 85 -19.73 -18.98 -8.16
CA ILE A 85 -19.98 -18.12 -9.31
C ILE A 85 -20.18 -18.94 -10.58
N THR A 86 -20.90 -18.39 -11.54
CA THR A 86 -21.22 -19.04 -12.81
C THR A 86 -20.01 -19.16 -13.74
N LYS A 87 -20.14 -19.96 -14.80
CA LYS A 87 -19.10 -20.10 -15.83
C LYS A 87 -18.78 -18.76 -16.50
N ASP A 88 -19.80 -17.97 -16.81
CA ASP A 88 -19.64 -16.71 -17.54
C ASP A 88 -18.94 -15.67 -16.65
N GLU A 89 -19.30 -15.60 -15.37
CA GLU A 89 -18.61 -14.76 -14.37
C GLU A 89 -17.17 -15.21 -14.14
N THR A 90 -16.94 -16.53 -14.07
CA THR A 90 -15.58 -17.09 -13.96
C THR A 90 -14.74 -16.68 -15.17
N HIS A 91 -15.29 -16.78 -16.38
CA HIS A 91 -14.60 -16.41 -17.60
C HIS A 91 -14.32 -14.91 -17.67
N LEU A 92 -15.27 -14.08 -17.22
CA LEU A 92 -15.08 -12.65 -17.06
C LEU A 92 -13.92 -12.37 -16.10
N MET A 93 -13.90 -12.98 -14.92
CA MET A 93 -12.83 -12.83 -13.93
C MET A 93 -11.45 -13.24 -14.47
N PHE A 94 -11.37 -14.37 -15.19
CA PHE A 94 -10.12 -14.79 -15.82
C PHE A 94 -9.67 -13.83 -16.92
N ASN A 95 -10.59 -13.35 -17.75
CA ASN A 95 -10.27 -12.34 -18.76
C ASN A 95 -9.87 -11.00 -18.14
N THR A 96 -10.41 -10.65 -16.97
CA THR A 96 -10.11 -9.38 -16.28
C THR A 96 -8.83 -9.39 -15.45
N TYR A 97 -8.39 -10.55 -14.96
CA TYR A 97 -7.25 -10.59 -14.03
C TYR A 97 -6.08 -11.44 -14.52
N ASN A 98 -6.29 -12.35 -15.47
CA ASN A 98 -5.27 -13.31 -15.90
C ASN A 98 -4.78 -13.05 -17.34
N ASN A 99 -5.26 -11.99 -18.00
CA ASN A 99 -4.79 -11.61 -19.32
C ASN A 99 -3.88 -10.37 -19.22
N GLU A 100 -2.67 -10.41 -19.79
CA GLU A 100 -1.74 -9.29 -19.78
C GLU A 100 -2.33 -8.03 -20.48
N GLY A 101 -3.33 -8.22 -21.35
CA GLY A 101 -4.06 -7.13 -22.01
C GLY A 101 -5.14 -6.46 -21.17
N THR A 102 -5.33 -6.82 -19.90
CA THR A 102 -6.53 -6.33 -19.19
C THR A 102 -6.50 -4.84 -18.83
N SER A 103 -5.31 -4.27 -18.69
CA SER A 103 -5.17 -2.81 -18.49
C SER A 103 -5.94 -2.04 -19.59
N TYR A 104 -5.88 -2.50 -20.83
CA TYR A 104 -6.55 -1.86 -21.97
C TYR A 104 -8.08 -1.93 -21.90
N LEU A 105 -8.66 -3.01 -21.36
CA LEU A 105 -10.12 -3.13 -21.20
C LEU A 105 -10.63 -2.22 -20.09
N SER A 106 -9.92 -2.18 -18.95
CA SER A 106 -10.25 -1.28 -17.85
C SER A 106 -10.08 0.20 -18.26
N GLU A 107 -9.00 0.51 -18.96
CA GLU A 107 -8.75 1.85 -19.52
C GLU A 107 -9.84 2.24 -20.52
N SER A 108 -10.25 1.32 -21.41
CA SER A 108 -11.27 1.60 -22.42
C SER A 108 -12.65 1.88 -21.82
N VAL A 109 -13.11 1.08 -20.84
CA VAL A 109 -14.38 1.33 -20.14
C VAL A 109 -14.34 2.65 -19.38
N MET A 110 -13.22 2.95 -18.73
CA MET A 110 -13.02 4.21 -18.03
C MET A 110 -12.99 5.40 -19.00
N ASN A 111 -12.37 5.25 -20.16
CA ASN A 111 -12.30 6.31 -21.16
C ASN A 111 -13.69 6.60 -21.76
N VAL A 112 -14.47 5.56 -22.05
CA VAL A 112 -15.87 5.71 -22.48
C VAL A 112 -16.68 6.46 -21.43
N ALA A 113 -16.49 6.18 -20.13
CA ALA A 113 -17.18 6.90 -19.06
C ALA A 113 -16.73 8.36 -18.93
N LYS A 114 -15.44 8.65 -19.16
CA LYS A 114 -14.89 10.02 -19.16
C LYS A 114 -15.45 10.87 -20.29
N ASP A 115 -15.74 10.28 -21.44
CA ASP A 115 -16.27 10.99 -22.61
C ASP A 115 -17.77 11.39 -22.46
N TYR A 116 -18.46 10.93 -21.40
CA TYR A 116 -19.86 11.29 -21.11
C TYR A 116 -19.98 12.39 -20.04
N ASP A 117 -19.67 13.63 -20.43
CA ASP A 117 -19.77 14.84 -19.59
C ASP A 117 -21.16 15.02 -18.91
N TYR A 118 -22.23 14.62 -19.61
CA TYR A 118 -23.59 14.76 -19.10
C TYR A 118 -23.87 13.86 -17.89
N THR A 119 -23.30 12.66 -17.85
CA THR A 119 -23.54 11.71 -16.76
C THR A 119 -22.78 12.12 -15.49
N PHE A 120 -21.55 12.59 -15.65
CA PHE A 120 -20.74 13.11 -14.55
C PHE A 120 -21.34 14.38 -13.95
N THR A 121 -21.72 15.34 -14.78
CA THR A 121 -22.37 16.56 -14.29
C THR A 121 -23.70 16.27 -13.59
N MET A 122 -24.49 15.29 -14.06
CA MET A 122 -25.71 14.88 -13.37
C MET A 122 -25.43 14.24 -12.01
N ALA A 123 -24.41 13.38 -11.92
CA ALA A 123 -23.99 12.74 -10.68
C ALA A 123 -23.45 13.77 -9.67
N ASP A 124 -22.60 14.70 -10.11
CA ASP A 124 -22.06 15.77 -9.27
C ASP A 124 -23.16 16.69 -8.72
N ASN A 125 -24.14 17.05 -9.54
CA ASN A 125 -25.28 17.84 -9.12
C ASN A 125 -26.16 17.11 -8.09
N LEU A 126 -26.36 15.79 -8.26
CA LEU A 126 -27.10 14.97 -7.29
C LEU A 126 -26.35 14.86 -5.95
N LEU A 127 -25.04 14.63 -6.00
CA LEU A 127 -24.20 14.56 -4.82
C LEU A 127 -24.16 15.92 -4.11
N ASP A 128 -24.06 17.03 -4.84
CA ASP A 128 -24.16 18.36 -4.26
C ASP A 128 -25.54 18.63 -3.63
N LEU A 129 -26.63 18.16 -4.23
CA LEU A 129 -27.96 18.28 -3.65
C LEU A 129 -28.07 17.52 -2.32
N LEU A 130 -27.50 16.31 -2.25
CA LEU A 130 -27.54 15.44 -1.06
C LEU A 130 -26.54 15.88 0.03
N THR A 131 -25.45 16.54 -0.36
CA THR A 131 -24.37 16.95 0.54
C THR A 131 -24.34 18.46 0.80
N GLY A 132 -25.37 19.20 0.36
CA GLY A 132 -25.43 20.66 0.51
C GLY A 132 -24.28 21.42 -0.16
N GLY A 133 -23.72 20.87 -1.24
CA GLY A 133 -22.59 21.42 -1.98
C GLY A 133 -21.20 21.13 -1.38
N GLU A 134 -21.09 20.23 -0.40
CA GLU A 134 -19.79 19.81 0.12
C GLU A 134 -19.01 18.95 -0.89
N HIS A 135 -19.70 18.13 -1.69
CA HIS A 135 -19.07 17.24 -2.66
C HIS A 135 -18.15 17.99 -3.63
N THR A 136 -18.67 19.01 -4.33
CA THR A 136 -17.87 19.84 -5.25
C THR A 136 -16.70 20.56 -4.58
N ARG A 137 -16.78 20.88 -3.27
CA ARG A 137 -15.65 21.49 -2.54
C ARG A 137 -14.56 20.46 -2.28
N THR A 138 -14.93 19.27 -1.84
CA THR A 138 -13.98 18.20 -1.53
C THR A 138 -13.33 17.64 -2.79
N THR A 139 -14.07 17.51 -3.89
CA THR A 139 -13.50 17.06 -5.18
C THR A 139 -12.48 18.05 -5.72
N LYS A 140 -12.77 19.36 -5.71
CA LYS A 140 -11.81 20.40 -6.11
C LYS A 140 -10.52 20.38 -5.29
N LEU A 141 -10.64 20.23 -3.97
CA LEU A 141 -9.47 20.11 -3.09
C LEU A 141 -8.68 18.83 -3.38
N ALA A 142 -9.35 17.71 -3.68
CA ALA A 142 -8.69 16.46 -4.03
C ALA A 142 -7.95 16.56 -5.38
N GLU A 143 -8.55 17.20 -6.38
CA GLU A 143 -7.92 17.45 -7.69
C GLU A 143 -6.69 18.36 -7.57
N GLU A 144 -6.77 19.41 -6.75
CA GLU A 144 -5.63 20.30 -6.48
C GLU A 144 -4.48 19.53 -5.82
N GLN A 145 -4.78 18.67 -4.84
CA GLN A 145 -3.79 17.82 -4.19
C GLN A 145 -3.18 16.78 -5.14
N GLN A 146 -3.97 16.24 -6.06
CA GLN A 146 -3.49 15.31 -7.09
C GLN A 146 -2.55 16.03 -8.07
N LYS A 147 -2.91 17.21 -8.56
CA LYS A 147 -2.05 18.04 -9.42
C LYS A 147 -0.74 18.39 -8.75
N LEU A 148 -0.78 18.83 -7.49
CA LEU A 148 0.43 19.08 -6.69
C LEU A 148 1.28 17.82 -6.56
N THR A 149 0.67 16.65 -6.34
CA THR A 149 1.40 15.38 -6.25
C THR A 149 2.02 14.97 -7.58
N GLU A 150 1.34 15.22 -8.70
CA GLU A 150 1.85 14.97 -10.05
C GLU A 150 2.97 15.92 -10.44
N GLU A 151 2.85 17.20 -10.13
CA GLU A 151 3.91 18.21 -10.29
C GLU A 151 5.14 17.88 -9.43
N ASN A 152 4.94 17.45 -8.18
CA ASN A 152 6.04 16.96 -7.34
C ASN A 152 6.64 15.65 -7.87
N LYS A 153 5.87 14.79 -8.52
CA LYS A 153 6.40 13.57 -9.17
C LYS A 153 7.16 13.89 -10.45
N THR A 154 6.77 14.90 -11.22
CA THR A 154 7.49 15.31 -12.44
C THR A 154 8.75 16.10 -12.12
N THR A 155 8.76 16.96 -11.10
CA THR A 155 9.99 17.62 -10.62
C THR A 155 10.98 16.61 -10.03
N ASN A 156 10.52 15.65 -9.22
CA ASN A 156 11.38 14.56 -8.73
C ASN A 156 11.81 13.54 -9.82
N LYS A 157 11.10 13.49 -10.96
CA LYS A 157 11.52 12.71 -12.15
C LYS A 157 12.52 13.45 -13.06
N CYS A 158 12.70 14.76 -12.88
CA CYS A 158 13.77 15.51 -13.56
C CYS A 158 15.13 15.41 -12.86
N GLU A 159 15.22 14.73 -11.71
CA GLU A 159 16.50 14.42 -11.05
C GLU A 159 16.80 12.92 -10.90
N ILE A 160 15.96 12.02 -11.43
CA ILE A 160 16.28 10.58 -11.49
C ILE A 160 15.70 9.95 -12.77
N PRO A 161 16.52 9.61 -13.79
CA PRO A 161 16.08 8.76 -14.87
C PRO A 161 16.00 7.32 -14.38
N ALA A 162 14.79 6.79 -14.26
CA ALA A 162 14.55 5.36 -14.24
C ALA A 162 14.71 4.82 -15.67
N GLN A 163 15.88 4.24 -15.98
CA GLN A 163 16.01 3.26 -17.06
C GLN A 163 16.72 2.01 -16.53
N SER A 164 15.97 0.92 -16.54
CA SER A 164 16.36 -0.43 -16.90
C SER A 164 17.86 -0.73 -17.00
N SER A 165 18.26 -1.74 -16.22
CA SER A 165 19.28 -2.74 -16.54
C SER A 165 19.88 -2.68 -17.95
N GLU A 166 21.07 -2.09 -18.07
CA GLU A 166 22.15 -2.51 -18.96
C GLU A 166 23.45 -1.83 -18.47
N ALA A 167 24.49 -2.63 -18.24
CA ALA A 167 25.75 -2.20 -17.64
C ALA A 167 26.50 -1.21 -18.53
N MET A 168 26.53 0.07 -18.15
CA MET A 168 27.46 1.07 -18.66
C MET A 168 28.44 1.45 -17.54
N PRO A 169 29.75 1.58 -17.81
CA PRO A 169 30.71 1.99 -16.79
C PRO A 169 30.51 3.48 -16.48
N VAL A 170 29.76 3.76 -15.42
CA VAL A 170 29.69 5.11 -14.83
C VAL A 170 31.06 5.41 -14.23
N LYS A 171 31.80 6.36 -14.80
CA LYS A 171 33.02 6.91 -14.19
C LYS A 171 32.60 7.72 -12.97
N VAL A 172 32.65 7.10 -11.81
CA VAL A 172 32.47 7.79 -10.52
C VAL A 172 33.79 8.47 -10.17
N GLU A 173 33.79 9.80 -10.08
CA GLU A 173 34.96 10.58 -9.61
C GLU A 173 35.11 10.42 -8.09
N LEU A 174 35.88 9.41 -7.67
CA LEU A 174 36.10 9.05 -6.26
C LEU A 174 36.75 10.18 -5.43
N GLU A 175 37.37 11.17 -6.08
CA GLU A 175 38.00 12.30 -5.41
C GLU A 175 36.98 13.29 -4.83
N GLN A 176 35.85 13.50 -5.51
CA GLN A 176 34.77 14.35 -5.01
C GLN A 176 34.11 13.76 -3.76
N LEU A 177 34.08 12.43 -3.63
CA LEU A 177 33.47 11.77 -2.47
C LEU A 177 34.34 11.86 -1.21
N LYS A 178 35.65 12.15 -1.35
CA LYS A 178 36.55 12.35 -0.19
C LYS A 178 36.32 13.69 0.51
N THR A 179 35.81 14.71 -0.17
CA THR A 179 35.53 16.03 0.43
C THR A 179 34.39 15.96 1.46
N LEU A 180 33.52 14.95 1.36
CA LEU A 180 32.46 14.67 2.33
C LEU A 180 33.01 14.27 3.71
N SER A 181 34.29 13.90 3.82
CA SER A 181 34.96 13.72 5.10
C SER A 181 34.95 14.98 5.97
N GLU A 182 34.95 16.17 5.35
CA GLU A 182 34.92 17.45 6.07
C GLU A 182 33.57 17.67 6.77
N LEU A 183 32.50 17.03 6.28
CA LEU A 183 31.17 17.01 6.90
C LEU A 183 31.03 15.94 8.01
N GLY A 184 32.12 15.26 8.39
CA GLY A 184 32.13 14.24 9.43
C GLY A 184 31.62 12.86 9.00
N ILE A 185 31.52 12.62 7.68
CA ILE A 185 31.14 11.33 7.10
C ILE A 185 32.39 10.46 6.96
N ASP A 186 32.34 9.21 7.43
CA ASP A 186 33.47 8.29 7.31
C ASP A 186 33.65 7.85 5.84
N THR A 187 34.77 8.27 5.26
CA THR A 187 35.15 7.96 3.86
C THR A 187 36.33 7.01 3.78
N SER A 188 36.77 6.42 4.91
CA SER A 188 37.93 5.53 4.98
C SER A 188 37.85 4.34 4.03
N PHE A 189 36.64 3.79 3.83
CA PHE A 189 36.37 2.68 2.91
C PHE A 189 36.71 2.99 1.44
N LEU A 190 36.65 4.26 1.02
CA LEU A 190 36.95 4.66 -0.37
C LEU A 190 38.43 4.51 -0.72
N THR A 191 39.32 4.44 0.28
CA THR A 191 40.75 4.19 0.05
C THR A 191 41.03 2.76 -0.41
N GLU A 192 40.19 1.81 -0.01
CA GLU A 192 40.33 0.39 -0.33
C GLU A 192 39.98 0.10 -1.81
N PHE A 193 39.05 0.87 -2.37
CA PHE A 193 38.63 0.75 -3.77
C PHE A 193 39.57 1.47 -4.77
N GLY A 194 40.49 2.32 -4.30
CA GLY A 194 41.41 3.09 -5.15
C GLY A 194 42.61 2.31 -5.70
N ILE A 195 42.77 1.02 -5.33
CA ILE A 195 43.94 0.19 -5.72
C ILE A 195 43.65 -0.67 -6.96
N ILE A 196 42.39 -0.81 -7.38
CA ILE A 196 42.04 -1.54 -8.59
C ILE A 196 42.19 -0.59 -9.79
N ASN A 197 43.44 -0.41 -10.22
CA ASN A 197 43.76 0.16 -11.53
C ASN A 197 43.31 -0.83 -12.61
N TYR A 198 42.53 -0.34 -13.58
CA TYR A 198 42.50 -0.94 -14.92
C TYR A 198 43.77 -0.56 -15.69
#